data_AF-A0AAJ5NL38-F1
#
_entry.id   AF-A0AAJ5NL38-F1
#
_cell.length_a   1.000
_cell.length_b   1.000
_cell.length_c   1.000
_cell.angle_alpha   90.00
_cell.angle_beta   90.00
_cell.angle_gamma   90.00
#
_symmetry.space_group_name_H-M   'P 1'
#
loop_
_entity.id
_entity.type
_entity.pdbx_description
1 polymer ?
#
loop_
_entity_poly.entity_id
_entity_poly.type
_entity_poly.pdbx_seq_one_letter_code
_entity_poly.pdbx_strand_id
1 'polypeptide(L)'
;MYRWYSISNFRDKLLYSLAIYGKSSDSLSLLKDIGKLDFANLKADKTANGYHEVFSKYLNPSSPGNFIEYNYNLFKQKQQNIDDFFKSLTKAYITKIDSKSDQLVNKPMIERFKQEEQADKLLPLLTVKDENALWFIHTTNSNISGVFSRYRSSSFSDEKIKEQIKIFGESAQDYYDVLYRILNQKSKKTMQNYIVDVYDAFGGKNDPGIKSYALPINAWRTHRGGQRAYMPTENRKAVYFVASDFLSYATQPILVHEHTHNFDDDILLDGYGKRRGHNAESYATGMFQAPSYASSDELAFNFIKKYNGDEKVHNSSPERFANLADLENYYKNLFDLIYVLDLAEAKAIIAKKSTENYQKLELSKDGYAKKDILNNLQNSDFNSISSINDLVDRNIVGSGVGGSWKREFGHNNYIMVNLFKPYFGLLENKEGISGGLSFRRTAFELLAEKGYYGGMVPYISAKSNQEINVPEGVVKGSDSHVLRMIFGDKYKSFSDFKKDMYKKREEKLNKLKPFSFTYRNQTKQINTFEDLEKIFIENFTNTTELRTRIHVAIHKKTDEHRESIFNS
;
A
#
# COMPACT_ATOMS: atom_id res chain seq x y z
N MET A 1 -33.53 21.08 10.74
CA MET A 1 -34.37 21.25 9.53
C MET A 1 -33.67 22.06 8.43
N TYR A 2 -33.52 23.39 8.59
CA TYR A 2 -33.07 24.29 7.50
C TYR A 2 -31.62 24.13 7.00
N ARG A 3 -30.72 23.56 7.79
CA ARG A 3 -29.32 23.35 7.40
C ARG A 3 -29.08 22.02 6.67
N TRP A 4 -29.64 20.94 7.21
CA TRP A 4 -29.32 19.56 6.78
C TRP A 4 -30.33 18.94 5.83
N TYR A 5 -31.57 19.44 5.81
CA TYR A 5 -32.65 18.94 4.95
C TYR A 5 -33.02 19.93 3.86
N SER A 6 -32.24 20.99 3.66
CA SER A 6 -32.35 21.91 2.52
C SER A 6 -31.82 21.30 1.22
N ILE A 7 -32.10 20.01 1.02
CA ILE A 7 -31.70 19.20 -0.12
C ILE A 7 -32.90 19.14 -1.06
N SER A 8 -32.77 19.68 -2.28
CA SER A 8 -33.89 19.79 -3.21
C SER A 8 -35.12 20.42 -2.52
N ASN A 9 -36.32 19.86 -2.70
CA ASN A 9 -37.55 20.25 -2.03
C ASN A 9 -37.90 19.38 -0.80
N PHE A 10 -36.97 18.57 -0.28
CA PHE A 10 -37.26 17.63 0.82
C PHE A 10 -37.68 18.36 2.10
N ARG A 11 -37.08 19.51 2.41
CA ARG A 11 -37.52 20.37 3.53
C ARG A 11 -39.00 20.70 3.43
N ASP A 12 -39.45 21.16 2.26
CA ASP A 12 -40.82 21.64 2.09
C ASP A 12 -41.80 20.46 2.17
N LYS A 13 -41.41 19.29 1.66
CA LYS A 13 -42.16 18.04 1.84
C LYS A 13 -42.26 17.63 3.32
N LEU A 14 -41.18 17.74 4.10
CA LEU A 14 -41.21 17.46 5.54
C LEU A 14 -42.09 18.45 6.31
N LEU A 15 -42.19 19.70 5.85
CA LEU A 15 -42.99 20.75 6.51
C LEU A 15 -44.48 20.71 6.13
N TYR A 16 -44.80 20.45 4.86
CA TYR A 16 -46.15 20.64 4.31
C TYR A 16 -46.78 19.36 3.76
N SER A 17 -46.04 18.26 3.65
CA SER A 17 -46.51 17.00 3.07
C SER A 17 -45.95 15.78 3.79
N LEU A 18 -45.80 15.87 5.13
CA LEU A 18 -45.14 14.84 5.94
C LEU A 18 -45.70 13.43 5.73
N ALA A 19 -47.02 13.34 5.52
CA ALA A 19 -47.74 12.09 5.31
C ALA A 19 -47.18 11.22 4.17
N ILE A 20 -46.51 11.80 3.16
CA ILE A 20 -45.88 11.04 2.07
C ILE A 20 -44.73 10.15 2.57
N TYR A 21 -44.18 10.44 3.75
CA TYR A 21 -43.09 9.71 4.37
C TYR A 21 -43.56 8.73 5.45
N GLY A 22 -44.88 8.62 5.68
CA GLY A 22 -45.48 7.61 6.56
C GLY A 22 -45.94 8.16 7.91
N LYS A 23 -45.67 7.38 8.97
CA LYS A 23 -46.20 7.33 10.37
C LYS A 23 -47.00 8.50 10.96
N SER A 24 -46.80 9.73 10.50
CA SER A 24 -47.57 10.90 10.94
C SER A 24 -47.73 11.94 9.83
N SER A 25 -48.83 12.69 9.88
CA SER A 25 -49.06 13.91 9.09
C SER A 25 -48.77 15.19 9.88
N ASP A 26 -48.38 15.10 11.16
CA ASP A 26 -48.18 16.23 12.07
C ASP A 26 -46.75 16.76 12.03
N SER A 27 -46.50 17.70 11.11
CA SER A 27 -45.21 18.37 10.99
C SER A 27 -44.90 19.32 12.15
N LEU A 28 -45.93 19.81 12.87
CA LEU A 28 -45.72 20.68 14.02
C LEU A 28 -45.10 19.90 15.20
N SER A 29 -45.59 18.69 15.48
CA SER A 29 -44.99 17.84 16.51
C SER A 29 -43.59 17.39 16.15
N LEU A 30 -43.33 17.07 14.88
CA LEU A 30 -41.96 16.84 14.39
C LEU A 30 -41.04 18.04 14.69
N LEU A 31 -41.46 19.26 14.37
CA LEU A 31 -40.68 20.47 14.64
C LEU A 31 -40.45 20.71 16.14
N LYS A 32 -41.47 20.47 16.97
CA LYS A 32 -41.35 20.56 18.43
C LYS A 32 -40.30 19.57 18.95
N ASP A 33 -40.31 18.34 18.47
CA ASP A 33 -39.36 17.33 18.92
C ASP A 33 -37.94 17.58 18.39
N ILE A 34 -37.79 18.14 17.19
CA ILE A 34 -36.49 18.66 16.72
C ILE A 34 -36.00 19.77 17.67
N GLY A 35 -36.88 20.67 18.10
CA GLY A 35 -36.55 21.75 19.03
C GLY A 35 -36.19 21.28 20.45
N LYS A 36 -36.56 20.06 20.82
CA LYS A 36 -36.21 19.42 22.10
C LYS A 36 -34.92 18.60 22.05
N LEU A 37 -34.31 18.44 20.86
CA LEU A 37 -33.02 17.75 20.77
C LEU A 37 -31.98 18.46 21.64
N ASP A 38 -31.25 17.68 22.41
CA ASP A 38 -30.14 18.19 23.20
C ASP A 38 -28.99 18.66 22.30
N PHE A 39 -28.05 19.37 22.90
CA PHE A 39 -26.90 19.88 22.18
C PHE A 39 -26.08 18.76 21.51
N ALA A 40 -25.99 17.58 22.12
CA ALA A 40 -25.23 16.45 21.59
C ALA A 40 -25.80 15.95 20.25
N ASN A 41 -27.13 15.80 20.15
CA ASN A 41 -27.80 15.34 18.94
C ASN A 41 -28.02 16.45 17.89
N LEU A 42 -27.78 17.72 18.25
CA LEU A 42 -27.77 18.84 17.31
C LEU A 42 -26.43 19.06 16.61
N LYS A 43 -25.36 18.40 17.06
CA LYS A 43 -24.03 18.56 16.44
C LYS A 43 -24.01 18.09 14.99
N ALA A 44 -23.15 18.73 14.21
CA ALA A 44 -23.01 18.47 12.78
C ALA A 44 -22.41 17.10 12.45
N ASP A 45 -21.69 16.50 13.39
CA ASP A 45 -21.11 15.15 13.33
C ASP A 45 -22.03 14.09 13.98
N LYS A 46 -23.30 14.43 14.24
CA LYS A 46 -24.34 13.58 14.84
C LYS A 46 -25.68 13.65 14.10
N THR A 47 -25.63 13.95 12.80
CA THR A 47 -26.83 14.14 11.98
C THR A 47 -27.69 12.88 11.83
N ALA A 48 -27.09 11.69 11.82
CA ALA A 48 -27.78 10.42 11.80
C ALA A 48 -28.44 10.09 13.15
N ASN A 49 -27.77 10.40 14.25
CA ASN A 49 -28.35 10.26 15.59
C ASN A 49 -29.56 11.17 15.77
N GLY A 50 -29.44 12.45 15.40
CA GLY A 50 -30.57 13.38 15.41
C GLY A 50 -31.73 12.95 14.50
N TYR A 51 -31.43 12.28 13.37
CA TYR A 51 -32.46 11.65 12.54
C TYR A 51 -33.16 10.53 13.30
N HIS A 52 -32.41 9.58 13.87
CA HIS A 52 -32.96 8.44 14.57
C HIS A 52 -33.84 8.86 15.75
N GLU A 53 -33.38 9.80 16.57
CA GLU A 53 -34.08 10.24 17.78
C GLU A 53 -35.43 10.91 17.50
N VAL A 54 -35.56 11.60 16.35
CA VAL A 54 -36.74 12.42 16.07
C VAL A 54 -37.48 11.93 14.84
N PHE A 55 -36.81 11.92 13.69
CA PHE A 55 -37.47 11.67 12.41
C PHE A 55 -38.03 10.24 12.32
N SER A 56 -37.37 9.24 12.91
CA SER A 56 -37.85 7.85 12.88
C SER A 56 -39.21 7.63 13.57
N LYS A 57 -39.62 8.54 14.48
CA LYS A 57 -40.94 8.53 15.14
C LYS A 57 -42.07 8.93 14.19
N TYR A 58 -41.76 9.80 13.23
CA TYR A 58 -42.73 10.39 12.30
C TYR A 58 -42.62 9.81 10.88
N LEU A 59 -41.48 9.21 10.53
CA LEU A 59 -41.18 8.71 9.19
C LEU A 59 -40.96 7.19 9.18
N ASN A 60 -41.34 6.56 8.07
CA ASN A 60 -41.00 5.16 7.76
C ASN A 60 -39.49 4.93 7.55
N PRO A 61 -38.77 5.73 6.74
CA PRO A 61 -37.31 5.62 6.67
C PRO A 61 -36.69 5.86 8.05
N SER A 62 -35.84 4.93 8.47
CA SER A 62 -35.24 4.89 9.83
C SER A 62 -33.88 5.58 9.95
N SER A 63 -33.28 6.00 8.83
CA SER A 63 -31.98 6.66 8.79
C SER A 63 -31.93 7.69 7.66
N PRO A 64 -30.95 8.63 7.67
CA PRO A 64 -30.74 9.54 6.56
C PRO A 64 -30.53 8.81 5.23
N GLY A 65 -29.76 7.71 5.22
CA GLY A 65 -29.53 6.91 4.02
C GLY A 65 -30.83 6.31 3.47
N ASN A 66 -31.65 5.73 4.35
CA ASN A 66 -32.96 5.19 3.98
C ASN A 66 -33.91 6.29 3.51
N PHE A 67 -33.82 7.50 4.07
CA PHE A 67 -34.60 8.65 3.63
C PHE A 67 -34.28 9.06 2.20
N ILE A 68 -33.00 9.09 1.81
CA ILE A 68 -32.61 9.40 0.44
C ILE A 68 -33.07 8.32 -0.53
N GLU A 69 -32.91 7.04 -0.20
CA GLU A 69 -33.40 5.93 -1.00
C GLU A 69 -34.94 5.94 -1.14
N TYR A 70 -35.64 6.27 -0.06
CA TYR A 70 -37.10 6.42 -0.08
C TYR A 70 -37.52 7.53 -1.04
N ASN A 71 -36.84 8.69 -1.01
CA ASN A 71 -37.09 9.78 -1.95
C ASN A 71 -36.72 9.40 -3.39
N TYR A 72 -35.68 8.60 -3.61
CA TYR A 72 -35.36 8.06 -4.94
C TYR A 72 -36.53 7.24 -5.48
N ASN A 73 -37.07 6.33 -4.69
CA ASN A 73 -38.18 5.47 -5.11
C ASN A 73 -39.47 6.25 -5.43
N LEU A 74 -39.71 7.36 -4.72
CA LEU A 74 -40.89 8.21 -4.95
C LEU A 74 -40.73 9.19 -6.12
N PHE A 75 -39.53 9.77 -6.29
CA PHE A 75 -39.36 10.99 -7.09
C PHE A 75 -38.32 10.89 -8.20
N LYS A 76 -37.71 9.73 -8.43
CA LYS A 76 -36.75 9.56 -9.53
C LYS A 76 -37.38 9.92 -10.88
N GLN A 77 -36.57 10.51 -11.74
CA GLN A 77 -36.94 10.67 -13.14
C GLN A 77 -36.90 9.32 -13.86
N LYS A 78 -37.64 9.19 -14.96
CA LYS A 78 -37.60 8.00 -15.81
C LYS A 78 -36.14 7.74 -16.24
N GLN A 79 -35.68 6.49 -16.12
CA GLN A 79 -34.30 6.05 -16.41
C GLN A 79 -33.19 6.54 -15.47
N GLN A 80 -33.50 7.37 -14.46
CA GLN A 80 -32.50 7.81 -13.48
C GLN A 80 -32.14 6.66 -12.52
N ASN A 81 -30.86 6.27 -12.47
CA ASN A 81 -30.36 5.34 -11.45
C ASN A 81 -30.14 6.06 -10.10
N ILE A 82 -29.94 5.29 -9.04
CA ILE A 82 -29.85 5.83 -7.68
C ILE A 82 -28.61 6.70 -7.44
N ASP A 83 -27.50 6.44 -8.15
CA ASP A 83 -26.27 7.20 -8.02
C ASP A 83 -26.38 8.56 -8.75
N ASP A 84 -27.03 8.59 -9.91
CA ASP A 84 -27.33 9.83 -10.62
C ASP A 84 -28.36 10.68 -9.85
N PHE A 85 -29.33 10.03 -9.20
CA PHE A 85 -30.21 10.70 -8.25
C PHE A 85 -29.41 11.30 -7.09
N PHE A 86 -28.53 10.53 -6.45
CA PHE A 86 -27.68 11.01 -5.37
C PHE A 86 -26.85 12.23 -5.79
N LYS A 87 -26.17 12.16 -6.94
CA LYS A 87 -25.34 13.27 -7.47
C LYS A 87 -26.18 14.53 -7.71
N SER A 88 -27.43 14.38 -8.15
CA SER A 88 -28.34 15.52 -8.38
C SER A 88 -28.74 16.26 -7.11
N LEU A 89 -28.57 15.66 -5.92
CA LEU A 89 -28.96 16.24 -4.64
C LEU A 89 -27.93 17.24 -4.08
N THR A 90 -26.72 17.31 -4.65
CA THR A 90 -25.62 18.13 -4.12
C THR A 90 -24.92 18.92 -5.20
N LYS A 91 -24.24 20.01 -4.81
CA LYS A 91 -23.33 20.77 -5.69
C LYS A 91 -21.87 20.34 -5.57
N ALA A 92 -21.56 19.40 -4.68
CA ALA A 92 -20.24 18.77 -4.64
C ALA A 92 -19.96 18.00 -5.95
N TYR A 93 -18.73 18.10 -6.45
CA TYR A 93 -18.31 17.29 -7.59
C TYR A 93 -18.01 15.86 -7.12
N ILE A 94 -18.82 14.89 -7.53
CA ILE A 94 -18.67 13.49 -7.13
C ILE A 94 -18.26 12.63 -8.32
N THR A 95 -17.16 11.90 -8.14
CA THR A 95 -16.72 10.86 -9.07
C THR A 95 -16.80 9.49 -8.40
N LYS A 96 -17.61 8.60 -8.95
CA LYS A 96 -17.65 7.19 -8.54
C LYS A 96 -16.75 6.39 -9.47
N ILE A 97 -15.84 5.61 -8.91
CA ILE A 97 -14.93 4.72 -9.63
C ILE A 97 -15.24 3.29 -9.18
N ASP A 98 -15.84 2.54 -10.09
CA ASP A 98 -16.16 1.12 -9.87
C ASP A 98 -14.93 0.24 -10.09
N SER A 99 -14.85 -0.86 -9.33
CA SER A 99 -13.89 -1.93 -9.56
C SER A 99 -14.07 -2.52 -10.95
N LYS A 100 -12.95 -2.76 -11.62
CA LYS A 100 -12.89 -3.47 -12.90
C LYS A 100 -12.68 -4.97 -12.70
N SER A 101 -12.12 -5.38 -11.55
CA SER A 101 -11.79 -6.77 -11.26
C SER A 101 -12.92 -7.57 -10.61
N ASP A 102 -13.77 -6.93 -9.80
CA ASP A 102 -14.88 -7.60 -9.13
C ASP A 102 -16.11 -6.70 -9.11
N GLN A 103 -17.12 -7.05 -9.92
CA GLN A 103 -18.37 -6.28 -9.99
C GLN A 103 -19.24 -6.43 -8.75
N LEU A 104 -19.05 -7.47 -7.93
CA LEU A 104 -19.88 -7.73 -6.75
C LEU A 104 -19.62 -6.74 -5.61
N VAL A 105 -18.41 -6.16 -5.58
CA VAL A 105 -18.02 -5.13 -4.60
C VAL A 105 -18.44 -3.72 -5.01
N ASN A 106 -18.93 -3.53 -6.23
CA ASN A 106 -19.48 -2.26 -6.70
C ASN A 106 -20.88 -2.08 -6.12
N LYS A 107 -21.01 -1.18 -5.13
CA LYS A 107 -22.28 -0.86 -4.47
C LYS A 107 -22.77 0.53 -4.86
N PRO A 108 -24.09 0.78 -4.88
CA PRO A 108 -24.63 2.13 -4.90
C PRO A 108 -24.03 2.99 -3.79
N MET A 109 -23.76 4.27 -4.06
CA MET A 109 -23.11 5.15 -3.08
C MET A 109 -23.90 5.25 -1.79
N ILE A 110 -25.23 5.22 -1.89
CA ILE A 110 -26.12 5.32 -0.74
C ILE A 110 -25.99 4.15 0.23
N GLU A 111 -25.62 2.95 -0.23
CA GLU A 111 -25.44 1.80 0.66
C GLU A 111 -24.32 2.02 1.67
N ARG A 112 -23.23 2.68 1.25
CA ARG A 112 -22.13 3.05 2.16
C ARG A 112 -22.63 3.98 3.27
N PHE A 113 -23.44 4.97 2.93
CA PHE A 113 -23.97 5.94 3.90
C PHE A 113 -25.11 5.39 4.78
N LYS A 114 -25.53 4.14 4.59
CA LYS A 114 -26.39 3.41 5.55
C LYS A 114 -25.57 2.77 6.68
N GLN A 115 -24.25 2.63 6.53
CA GLN A 115 -23.37 2.12 7.58
C GLN A 115 -23.22 3.18 8.68
N GLU A 116 -23.24 2.74 9.95
CA GLU A 116 -23.20 3.63 11.12
C GLU A 116 -22.01 4.60 11.08
N GLU A 117 -20.80 4.10 10.80
CA GLU A 117 -19.57 4.90 10.72
C GLU A 117 -19.57 5.98 9.61
N GLN A 118 -20.51 5.89 8.65
CA GLN A 118 -20.60 6.75 7.48
C GLN A 118 -21.86 7.63 7.48
N ALA A 119 -22.89 7.26 8.24
CA ALA A 119 -24.20 7.89 8.18
C ALA A 119 -24.17 9.40 8.47
N ASP A 120 -23.37 9.83 9.45
CA ASP A 120 -23.24 11.24 9.84
C ASP A 120 -22.60 12.13 8.75
N LYS A 121 -21.92 11.53 7.76
CA LYS A 121 -21.23 12.24 6.68
C LYS A 121 -22.16 12.56 5.50
N LEU A 122 -23.32 11.88 5.42
CA LEU A 122 -24.24 11.99 4.30
C LEU A 122 -24.85 13.40 4.17
N LEU A 123 -25.49 13.91 5.21
CA LEU A 123 -26.17 15.20 5.14
C LEU A 123 -25.20 16.38 4.91
N PRO A 124 -24.01 16.41 5.55
CA PRO A 124 -22.98 17.39 5.19
C PRO A 124 -22.60 17.35 3.71
N LEU A 125 -22.40 16.16 3.13
CA LEU A 125 -22.06 16.02 1.70
C LEU A 125 -23.20 16.49 0.79
N LEU A 126 -24.45 16.12 1.11
CA LEU A 126 -25.61 16.47 0.30
C LEU A 126 -25.99 17.95 0.36
N THR A 127 -25.50 18.69 1.35
CA THR A 127 -25.86 20.09 1.59
C THR A 127 -24.77 21.08 1.21
N VAL A 128 -23.76 20.63 0.44
CA VAL A 128 -22.81 21.51 -0.24
C VAL A 128 -23.58 22.33 -1.28
N LYS A 129 -23.51 23.67 -1.16
CA LYS A 129 -24.30 24.62 -1.97
C LYS A 129 -23.53 25.23 -3.14
N ASP A 130 -22.22 25.32 -3.00
CA ASP A 130 -21.38 26.03 -3.96
C ASP A 130 -20.76 25.03 -4.93
N GLU A 131 -20.92 25.29 -6.23
CA GLU A 131 -20.35 24.45 -7.28
C GLU A 131 -18.83 24.46 -7.18
N ASN A 132 -18.23 23.28 -7.36
CA ASN A 132 -16.79 23.07 -7.25
C ASN A 132 -16.22 23.64 -5.93
N ALA A 133 -16.95 23.60 -4.81
CA ALA A 133 -16.37 23.88 -3.49
C ALA A 133 -15.70 22.63 -2.91
N LEU A 134 -16.38 21.49 -3.04
CA LEU A 134 -15.94 20.17 -2.58
C LEU A 134 -15.86 19.23 -3.78
N TRP A 135 -14.81 18.41 -3.82
CA TRP A 135 -14.78 17.20 -4.63
C TRP A 135 -14.77 15.95 -3.74
N PHE A 136 -15.33 14.86 -4.28
CA PHE A 136 -15.48 13.59 -3.57
C PHE A 136 -15.30 12.42 -4.54
N ILE A 137 -14.44 11.47 -4.20
CA ILE A 137 -14.23 10.23 -4.93
C ILE A 137 -14.81 9.09 -4.10
N HIS A 138 -15.69 8.31 -4.73
CA HIS A 138 -16.22 7.07 -4.19
C HIS A 138 -15.57 5.90 -4.90
N THR A 139 -14.71 5.14 -4.21
CA THR A 139 -14.14 3.87 -4.67
C THR A 139 -14.78 2.71 -3.91
N THR A 140 -14.41 1.46 -4.18
CA THR A 140 -14.83 0.28 -3.40
C THR A 140 -14.49 0.35 -1.91
N ASN A 141 -13.30 0.88 -1.57
CA ASN A 141 -12.76 0.85 -0.21
C ASN A 141 -12.47 2.21 0.41
N SER A 142 -12.75 3.31 -0.30
CA SER A 142 -12.52 4.65 0.23
C SER A 142 -13.56 5.68 -0.20
N ASN A 143 -13.75 6.63 0.72
CA ASN A 143 -14.32 7.93 0.43
C ASN A 143 -13.17 8.95 0.49
N ILE A 144 -12.83 9.55 -0.63
CA ILE A 144 -11.73 10.50 -0.70
C ILE A 144 -12.31 11.87 -0.98
N SER A 145 -11.97 12.87 -0.17
CA SER A 145 -12.57 14.20 -0.31
C SER A 145 -11.55 15.30 -0.11
N GLY A 146 -11.79 16.43 -0.76
CA GLY A 146 -11.00 17.64 -0.58
C GLY A 146 -11.65 18.81 -1.29
N VAL A 147 -10.96 19.93 -1.34
CA VAL A 147 -11.52 21.20 -1.81
C VAL A 147 -10.81 21.70 -3.06
N PHE A 148 -11.55 22.31 -3.99
CA PHE A 148 -10.99 22.79 -5.26
C PHE A 148 -10.03 23.96 -5.07
N SER A 149 -10.27 24.83 -4.07
CA SER A 149 -9.49 26.03 -3.81
C SER A 149 -8.00 25.76 -3.59
N ARG A 150 -7.64 24.54 -3.21
CA ARG A 150 -6.25 24.11 -3.04
C ARG A 150 -5.47 23.95 -4.33
N TYR A 151 -6.17 23.77 -5.44
CA TYR A 151 -5.56 23.47 -6.74
C TYR A 151 -5.80 24.57 -7.76
N ARG A 152 -6.77 25.45 -7.52
CA ARG A 152 -7.07 26.59 -8.40
C ARG A 152 -5.84 27.48 -8.52
N SER A 153 -5.42 27.68 -9.75
CA SER A 153 -4.39 28.65 -10.13
C SER A 153 -4.67 29.16 -11.53
N SER A 154 -3.95 30.19 -11.98
CA SER A 154 -4.06 30.72 -13.35
C SER A 154 -3.82 29.66 -14.44
N SER A 155 -3.11 28.58 -14.13
CA SER A 155 -2.75 27.51 -15.07
C SER A 155 -3.58 26.23 -14.90
N PHE A 156 -4.44 26.17 -13.88
CA PHE A 156 -5.16 24.97 -13.46
C PHE A 156 -6.65 25.26 -13.23
N SER A 157 -7.46 25.04 -14.29
CA SER A 157 -8.91 25.25 -14.28
C SER A 157 -9.65 24.14 -13.53
N ASP A 158 -10.93 24.39 -13.20
CA ASP A 158 -11.79 23.41 -12.54
C ASP A 158 -11.94 22.11 -13.37
N GLU A 159 -11.92 22.18 -14.71
CA GLU A 159 -11.96 21.02 -15.60
C GLU A 159 -10.70 20.16 -15.48
N LYS A 160 -9.51 20.78 -15.44
CA LYS A 160 -8.25 20.06 -15.21
C LYS A 160 -8.20 19.44 -13.82
N ILE A 161 -8.75 20.12 -12.81
CA ILE A 161 -8.89 19.57 -11.46
C ILE A 161 -9.79 18.32 -11.49
N LYS A 162 -10.94 18.39 -12.16
CA LYS A 162 -11.87 17.25 -12.33
C LYS A 162 -11.21 16.06 -13.03
N GLU A 163 -10.39 16.32 -14.04
CA GLU A 163 -9.60 15.28 -14.73
C GLU A 163 -8.61 14.60 -13.77
N GLN A 164 -7.83 15.36 -12.99
CA GLN A 164 -6.90 14.78 -12.01
C GLN A 164 -7.62 14.03 -10.88
N ILE A 165 -8.77 14.52 -10.41
CA ILE A 165 -9.61 13.81 -9.44
C ILE A 165 -9.98 12.42 -9.98
N LYS A 166 -10.40 12.35 -11.26
CA LYS A 166 -10.75 11.08 -11.89
C LYS A 166 -9.53 10.15 -12.03
N ILE A 167 -8.40 10.65 -12.54
CA ILE A 167 -7.15 9.87 -12.71
C ILE A 167 -6.66 9.33 -11.37
N PHE A 168 -6.70 10.16 -10.33
CA PHE A 168 -6.31 9.73 -8.98
C PHE A 168 -7.26 8.67 -8.45
N GLY A 169 -8.57 8.87 -8.61
CA GLY A 169 -9.59 7.89 -8.22
C GLY A 169 -9.43 6.54 -8.92
N GLU A 170 -9.14 6.54 -10.22
CA GLU A 170 -8.81 5.34 -10.99
C GLU A 170 -7.57 4.64 -10.44
N SER A 171 -6.51 5.38 -10.13
CA SER A 171 -5.29 4.81 -9.55
C SER A 171 -5.54 4.19 -8.17
N ALA A 172 -6.33 4.87 -7.32
CA ALA A 172 -6.73 4.32 -6.02
C ALA A 172 -7.58 3.04 -6.16
N GLN A 173 -8.52 3.02 -7.11
CA GLN A 173 -9.32 1.81 -7.38
C GLN A 173 -8.48 0.67 -7.95
N ASP A 174 -7.52 0.95 -8.85
CA ASP A 174 -6.62 -0.07 -9.38
C ASP A 174 -5.78 -0.73 -8.26
N TYR A 175 -5.41 0.03 -7.21
CA TYR A 175 -4.77 -0.50 -5.99
C TYR A 175 -5.69 -1.45 -5.22
N TYR A 176 -6.94 -1.07 -4.94
CA TYR A 176 -7.88 -1.97 -4.27
C TYR A 176 -8.17 -3.22 -5.11
N ASP A 177 -8.24 -3.07 -6.43
CA ASP A 177 -8.47 -4.17 -7.36
C ASP A 177 -7.32 -5.19 -7.32
N VAL A 178 -6.05 -4.77 -7.16
CA VAL A 178 -4.93 -5.71 -6.92
C VAL A 178 -5.17 -6.51 -5.65
N LEU A 179 -5.50 -5.83 -4.54
CA LEU A 179 -5.74 -6.49 -3.26
C LEU A 179 -6.88 -7.52 -3.37
N TYR A 180 -8.00 -7.17 -4.01
CA TYR A 180 -9.08 -8.11 -4.28
C TYR A 180 -8.65 -9.31 -5.16
N ARG A 181 -7.63 -9.19 -6.01
CA ARG A 181 -7.11 -10.30 -6.81
C ARG A 181 -6.15 -11.21 -6.04
N ILE A 182 -5.33 -10.67 -5.12
CA ILE A 182 -4.26 -11.43 -4.45
C ILE A 182 -4.62 -11.93 -3.05
N LEU A 183 -5.55 -11.28 -2.36
CA LEU A 183 -5.92 -11.67 -1.00
C LEU A 183 -6.66 -13.01 -0.97
N ASN A 184 -6.60 -13.71 0.16
CA ASN A 184 -7.43 -14.88 0.43
C ASN A 184 -8.88 -14.47 0.77
N GLN A 185 -9.79 -15.44 0.84
CA GLN A 185 -11.22 -15.16 1.06
C GLN A 185 -11.51 -14.48 2.41
N LYS A 186 -10.76 -14.83 3.46
CA LYS A 186 -10.90 -14.23 4.80
C LYS A 186 -10.59 -12.73 4.74
N SER A 187 -9.40 -12.37 4.26
CA SER A 187 -8.98 -10.97 4.11
C SER A 187 -9.88 -10.18 3.15
N LYS A 188 -10.34 -10.79 2.04
CA LYS A 188 -11.29 -10.12 1.13
C LYS A 188 -12.60 -9.77 1.83
N LYS A 189 -13.16 -10.69 2.62
CA LYS A 189 -14.41 -10.44 3.37
C LYS A 189 -14.25 -9.31 4.38
N THR A 190 -13.10 -9.24 5.07
CA THR A 190 -12.77 -8.11 5.94
C THR A 190 -12.69 -6.82 5.15
N MET A 191 -11.96 -6.84 4.02
CA MET A 191 -11.76 -5.69 3.15
C MET A 191 -13.08 -5.13 2.60
N GLN A 192 -14.06 -5.95 2.22
CA GLN A 192 -15.35 -5.50 1.68
C GLN A 192 -16.11 -4.52 2.60
N ASN A 193 -15.89 -4.59 3.92
CA ASN A 193 -16.53 -3.71 4.90
C ASN A 193 -15.56 -2.69 5.51
N TYR A 194 -14.31 -2.68 5.08
CA TYR A 194 -13.28 -1.78 5.59
C TYR A 194 -13.18 -0.54 4.69
N ILE A 195 -13.96 0.48 5.03
CA ILE A 195 -14.00 1.76 4.30
C ILE A 195 -13.04 2.76 4.97
N VAL A 196 -12.10 3.30 4.20
CA VAL A 196 -11.16 4.33 4.65
C VAL A 196 -11.59 5.70 4.14
N ASP A 197 -11.83 6.65 5.04
CA ASP A 197 -12.05 8.04 4.68
C ASP A 197 -10.73 8.79 4.54
N VAL A 198 -10.51 9.42 3.40
CA VAL A 198 -9.29 10.17 3.09
C VAL A 198 -9.64 11.65 2.91
N TYR A 199 -8.95 12.51 3.65
CA TYR A 199 -9.26 13.93 3.72
C TYR A 199 -8.08 14.79 3.26
N ASP A 200 -8.31 15.54 2.19
CA ASP A 200 -7.43 16.55 1.65
C ASP A 200 -7.99 17.96 1.91
N ALA A 201 -8.35 18.22 3.16
CA ALA A 201 -9.15 19.37 3.58
C ALA A 201 -8.43 20.28 4.59
N PHE A 202 -7.09 20.39 4.52
CA PHE A 202 -6.37 21.42 5.28
C PHE A 202 -6.43 22.78 4.59
N GLY A 203 -6.45 23.86 5.38
CA GLY A 203 -6.56 25.22 4.86
C GLY A 203 -7.39 26.14 5.75
N GLY A 204 -7.82 27.27 5.21
CA GLY A 204 -8.62 28.25 5.94
C GLY A 204 -10.02 27.73 6.28
N LYS A 205 -10.46 27.87 7.54
CA LYS A 205 -11.80 27.44 7.99
C LYS A 205 -12.97 28.09 7.25
N ASN A 206 -12.74 29.24 6.63
CA ASN A 206 -13.73 29.98 5.86
C ASN A 206 -13.85 29.51 4.41
N ASP A 207 -12.97 28.59 3.95
CA ASP A 207 -13.12 27.98 2.64
C ASP A 207 -14.50 27.32 2.51
N PRO A 208 -15.26 27.55 1.42
CA PRO A 208 -16.61 27.04 1.28
C PRO A 208 -16.73 25.52 1.39
N GLY A 209 -15.77 24.76 0.84
CA GLY A 209 -15.75 23.30 0.90
C GLY A 209 -15.42 22.80 2.31
N ILE A 210 -14.45 23.42 2.97
CA ILE A 210 -14.09 23.11 4.37
C ILE A 210 -15.28 23.39 5.30
N LYS A 211 -15.91 24.57 5.17
CA LYS A 211 -17.03 24.99 6.01
C LYS A 211 -18.29 24.14 5.79
N SER A 212 -18.54 23.71 4.56
CA SER A 212 -19.73 22.94 4.22
C SER A 212 -19.64 21.46 4.57
N TYR A 213 -18.43 20.87 4.56
CA TYR A 213 -18.23 19.43 4.73
C TYR A 213 -17.20 19.06 5.81
N ALA A 214 -15.93 19.45 5.64
CA ALA A 214 -14.84 18.97 6.51
C ALA A 214 -14.96 19.40 7.97
N LEU A 215 -15.42 20.63 8.24
CA LEU A 215 -15.69 21.10 9.61
C LEU A 215 -16.89 20.38 10.25
N PRO A 216 -18.05 20.28 9.59
CA PRO A 216 -19.19 19.50 10.08
C PRO A 216 -18.88 18.08 10.55
N ILE A 217 -18.02 17.35 9.82
CA ILE A 217 -17.67 15.96 10.13
C ILE A 217 -16.37 15.83 10.95
N ASN A 218 -15.85 16.94 11.48
CA ASN A 218 -14.60 16.99 12.25
C ASN A 218 -13.36 16.45 11.51
N ALA A 219 -13.33 16.57 10.18
CA ALA A 219 -12.23 16.13 9.32
C ALA A 219 -11.22 17.24 8.94
N TRP A 220 -11.50 18.49 9.28
CA TRP A 220 -10.56 19.59 9.03
C TRP A 220 -9.29 19.46 9.89
N ARG A 221 -8.14 19.75 9.31
CA ARG A 221 -6.84 19.82 9.99
C ARG A 221 -6.08 21.07 9.58
N THR A 222 -5.20 21.57 10.46
CA THR A 222 -4.23 22.60 10.07
C THR A 222 -3.14 22.00 9.20
N HIS A 223 -2.50 22.83 8.39
CA HIS A 223 -1.24 22.46 7.78
C HIS A 223 -0.21 22.07 8.86
N ARG A 224 0.56 21.01 8.64
CA ARG A 224 1.62 20.54 9.55
C ARG A 224 2.94 20.44 8.80
N GLY A 225 3.86 21.35 9.09
CA GLY A 225 5.23 21.26 8.57
C GLY A 225 5.90 19.96 9.03
N GLY A 226 6.54 19.24 8.11
CA GLY A 226 7.25 17.99 8.40
C GLY A 226 6.43 16.71 8.33
N GLN A 227 5.10 16.78 8.15
CA GLN A 227 4.24 15.60 7.96
C GLN A 227 3.40 15.76 6.69
N ARG A 228 3.44 14.78 5.79
CA ARG A 228 2.75 14.85 4.49
C ARG A 228 1.30 14.39 4.58
N ALA A 229 1.10 13.26 5.23
CA ALA A 229 -0.17 12.66 5.59
C ALA A 229 -0.02 11.85 6.89
N TYR A 230 -1.12 11.40 7.47
CA TYR A 230 -1.11 10.42 8.56
C TYR A 230 -2.46 9.73 8.75
N MET A 231 -2.40 8.49 9.24
CA MET A 231 -3.51 7.81 9.90
C MET A 231 -3.53 8.13 11.41
N PRO A 232 -4.64 8.63 11.98
CA PRO A 232 -4.73 8.90 13.42
C PRO A 232 -4.87 7.62 14.24
N THR A 233 -4.17 7.49 15.37
CA THR A 233 -4.21 6.28 16.21
C THR A 233 -5.63 5.93 16.69
N GLU A 234 -6.45 6.94 16.99
CA GLU A 234 -7.82 6.78 17.47
C GLU A 234 -8.83 6.33 16.39
N ASN A 235 -8.49 6.47 15.10
CA ASN A 235 -9.36 6.08 14.00
C ASN A 235 -8.56 5.50 12.82
N ARG A 236 -8.43 4.16 12.82
CA ARG A 236 -7.71 3.39 11.80
C ARG A 236 -8.39 3.35 10.43
N LYS A 237 -9.54 3.97 10.27
CA LYS A 237 -10.29 4.09 9.01
C LYS A 237 -10.27 5.52 8.47
N ALA A 238 -9.31 6.34 8.89
CA ALA A 238 -9.13 7.69 8.39
C ALA A 238 -7.68 7.95 7.95
N VAL A 239 -7.52 8.83 6.96
CA VAL A 239 -6.23 9.37 6.53
C VAL A 239 -6.38 10.87 6.32
N TYR A 240 -5.47 11.66 6.89
CA TYR A 240 -5.43 13.11 6.73
C TYR A 240 -4.19 13.52 5.96
N PHE A 241 -4.39 14.10 4.78
CA PHE A 241 -3.34 14.84 4.09
C PHE A 241 -3.26 16.24 4.71
N VAL A 242 -2.05 16.65 5.08
CA VAL A 242 -1.82 17.91 5.83
C VAL A 242 -0.71 18.79 5.26
N ALA A 243 -0.02 18.34 4.22
CA ALA A 243 0.95 19.16 3.51
C ALA A 243 1.10 18.88 2.00
N SER A 244 0.70 17.70 1.52
CA SER A 244 0.97 17.32 0.12
C SER A 244 -0.14 17.76 -0.85
N ASP A 245 0.25 18.01 -2.10
CA ASP A 245 -0.66 18.11 -3.24
C ASP A 245 -1.23 16.73 -3.58
N PHE A 246 -2.39 16.41 -2.99
CA PHE A 246 -2.99 15.08 -3.05
C PHE A 246 -3.30 14.59 -4.46
N LEU A 247 -3.68 15.46 -5.40
CA LEU A 247 -4.05 15.06 -6.76
C LEU A 247 -2.85 14.82 -7.69
N SER A 248 -1.62 14.98 -7.20
CA SER A 248 -0.42 14.77 -8.02
C SER A 248 -0.09 13.29 -8.21
N TYR A 249 0.64 12.98 -9.29
CA TYR A 249 1.23 11.65 -9.46
C TYR A 249 2.14 11.31 -8.27
N ALA A 250 2.92 12.26 -7.75
CA ALA A 250 3.88 12.03 -6.68
C ALA A 250 3.27 11.63 -5.32
N THR A 251 1.96 11.82 -5.10
CA THR A 251 1.27 11.49 -3.84
C THR A 251 0.60 10.12 -3.82
N GLN A 252 0.47 9.44 -4.97
CA GLN A 252 -0.06 8.07 -5.00
C GLN A 252 0.69 7.10 -4.07
N PRO A 253 2.05 7.11 -3.97
CA PRO A 253 2.75 6.28 -2.99
C PRO A 253 2.40 6.62 -1.55
N ILE A 254 2.13 7.90 -1.24
CA ILE A 254 1.76 8.34 0.10
C ILE A 254 0.37 7.82 0.46
N LEU A 255 -0.57 7.80 -0.48
CA LEU A 255 -1.87 7.15 -0.26
C LEU A 255 -1.68 5.68 0.15
N VAL A 256 -0.88 4.93 -0.61
CA VAL A 256 -0.61 3.52 -0.32
C VAL A 256 0.15 3.33 0.98
N HIS A 257 1.06 4.24 1.33
CA HIS A 257 1.74 4.25 2.61
C HIS A 257 0.74 4.28 3.77
N GLU A 258 -0.16 5.26 3.78
CA GLU A 258 -1.17 5.38 4.85
C GLU A 258 -2.18 4.22 4.81
N HIS A 259 -2.54 3.74 3.63
CA HIS A 259 -3.40 2.56 3.48
C HIS A 259 -2.73 1.28 3.99
N THR A 260 -1.40 1.20 3.94
CA THR A 260 -0.68 0.09 4.57
C THR A 260 -0.95 0.10 6.07
N HIS A 261 -0.89 1.26 6.74
CA HIS A 261 -1.22 1.36 8.18
C HIS A 261 -2.70 1.06 8.46
N ASN A 262 -3.60 1.41 7.54
CA ASN A 262 -5.01 1.05 7.65
C ASN A 262 -5.24 -0.47 7.54
N PHE A 263 -4.44 -1.18 6.74
CA PHE A 263 -4.71 -2.55 6.31
C PHE A 263 -3.75 -3.61 6.87
N ASP A 264 -2.63 -3.21 7.48
CA ASP A 264 -1.57 -4.12 7.90
C ASP A 264 -2.10 -5.21 8.83
N ASP A 265 -2.85 -4.88 9.88
CA ASP A 265 -3.22 -5.88 10.88
C ASP A 265 -4.27 -6.89 10.38
N ASP A 266 -5.33 -6.40 9.73
CA ASP A 266 -6.55 -7.19 9.49
C ASP A 266 -6.65 -7.76 8.07
N ILE A 267 -5.96 -7.13 7.10
CA ILE A 267 -6.16 -7.42 5.67
C ILE A 267 -4.86 -7.95 5.05
N LEU A 268 -3.77 -7.17 5.07
CA LEU A 268 -2.51 -7.53 4.41
C LEU A 268 -1.80 -8.68 5.14
N LEU A 269 -1.90 -8.75 6.47
CA LEU A 269 -1.26 -9.77 7.31
C LEU A 269 -2.22 -10.90 7.72
N ASP A 270 -3.28 -11.15 6.94
CA ASP A 270 -4.22 -12.26 7.14
C ASP A 270 -4.94 -12.26 8.52
N GLY A 271 -5.04 -11.08 9.14
CA GLY A 271 -5.66 -10.91 10.46
C GLY A 271 -4.79 -11.36 11.64
N TYR A 272 -3.51 -11.67 11.43
CA TYR A 272 -2.61 -12.03 12.53
C TYR A 272 -2.01 -10.81 13.23
N GLY A 273 -2.13 -9.61 12.65
CA GLY A 273 -1.44 -8.43 13.15
C GLY A 273 0.05 -8.38 12.76
N LYS A 274 0.67 -7.22 13.03
CA LYS A 274 2.11 -7.03 12.87
C LYS A 274 2.95 -7.99 13.72
N ARG A 275 4.10 -8.39 13.18
CA ARG A 275 5.08 -9.22 13.88
C ARG A 275 5.59 -8.51 15.13
N ARG A 276 5.62 -9.22 16.26
CA ARG A 276 6.10 -8.68 17.53
C ARG A 276 7.49 -8.07 17.37
N GLY A 277 7.63 -6.80 17.75
CA GLY A 277 8.88 -6.03 17.69
C GLY A 277 9.03 -5.17 16.43
N HIS A 278 8.19 -5.38 15.40
CA HIS A 278 8.05 -4.46 14.26
C HIS A 278 6.84 -3.56 14.41
N ASN A 279 7.03 -2.26 14.15
CA ASN A 279 5.98 -1.26 14.18
C ASN A 279 5.50 -0.91 12.78
N ALA A 280 4.47 -0.06 12.69
CA ALA A 280 3.74 0.29 11.46
C ALA A 280 4.67 0.68 10.29
N GLU A 281 5.69 1.51 10.52
CA GLU A 281 6.61 1.97 9.47
C GLU A 281 7.51 0.87 8.89
N SER A 282 7.60 -0.30 9.53
CA SER A 282 8.31 -1.45 8.95
C SER A 282 7.62 -2.01 7.70
N TYR A 283 6.33 -1.75 7.52
CA TYR A 283 5.50 -2.38 6.49
C TYR A 283 5.24 -1.46 5.29
N ALA A 284 5.26 -0.15 5.50
CA ALA A 284 4.95 0.80 4.44
C ALA A 284 6.16 1.02 3.51
N THR A 285 7.07 1.94 3.82
CA THR A 285 8.27 2.20 3.00
C THR A 285 9.19 0.98 2.91
N GLY A 286 9.68 0.66 1.70
CA GLY A 286 10.50 -0.52 1.42
C GLY A 286 9.73 -1.84 1.39
N MET A 287 8.39 -1.81 1.35
CA MET A 287 7.54 -3.00 1.23
C MET A 287 6.26 -2.70 0.44
N PHE A 288 5.19 -2.20 1.08
CA PHE A 288 3.88 -2.01 0.44
C PHE A 288 3.71 -0.64 -0.22
N GLN A 289 4.47 0.37 0.20
CA GLN A 289 4.50 1.65 -0.49
C GLN A 289 5.14 1.49 -1.86
N ALA A 290 4.46 1.94 -2.91
CA ALA A 290 5.00 1.87 -4.26
C ALA A 290 6.21 2.79 -4.46
N PRO A 291 7.21 2.36 -5.25
CA PRO A 291 8.32 3.22 -5.65
C PRO A 291 7.82 4.49 -6.34
N SER A 292 8.51 5.60 -6.12
CA SER A 292 8.04 6.90 -6.64
C SER A 292 8.19 7.06 -8.15
N TYR A 293 9.13 6.34 -8.77
CA TYR A 293 9.49 6.43 -10.19
C TYR A 293 9.87 5.05 -10.77
N ALA A 294 9.75 4.89 -12.09
CA ALA A 294 9.89 3.61 -12.79
C ALA A 294 11.28 2.97 -12.67
N SER A 295 12.32 3.81 -12.61
CA SER A 295 13.72 3.42 -12.51
C SER A 295 14.24 3.32 -11.06
N SER A 296 13.34 3.36 -10.08
CA SER A 296 13.72 3.21 -8.67
C SER A 296 14.36 1.85 -8.44
N ASP A 297 15.39 1.83 -7.60
CA ASP A 297 16.11 0.64 -7.17
C ASP A 297 15.60 0.12 -5.81
N GLU A 298 14.47 0.65 -5.32
CA GLU A 298 13.83 0.23 -4.07
C GLU A 298 13.15 -1.14 -4.24
N LEU A 299 13.51 -2.12 -3.42
CA LEU A 299 12.76 -3.37 -3.31
C LEU A 299 11.41 -3.12 -2.61
N ALA A 300 10.36 -2.93 -3.39
CA ALA A 300 8.98 -2.75 -2.92
C ALA A 300 7.96 -3.27 -3.94
N PHE A 301 6.70 -3.38 -3.52
CA PHE A 301 5.56 -3.67 -4.38
C PHE A 301 5.12 -2.44 -5.16
N ASN A 302 4.84 -2.57 -6.46
CA ASN A 302 4.09 -1.55 -7.18
C ASN A 302 2.64 -2.01 -7.44
N PHE A 303 1.72 -1.57 -6.57
CA PHE A 303 0.29 -1.84 -6.68
C PHE A 303 -0.56 -0.63 -7.08
N ILE A 304 0.04 0.53 -7.35
CA ILE A 304 -0.72 1.76 -7.71
C ILE A 304 -0.16 2.50 -8.93
N LYS A 305 1.15 2.41 -9.19
CA LYS A 305 1.79 3.21 -10.23
C LYS A 305 1.63 2.61 -11.60
N LYS A 306 1.27 3.48 -12.53
CA LYS A 306 1.40 3.27 -13.97
C LYS A 306 2.66 3.99 -14.45
N TYR A 307 3.62 3.24 -14.98
CA TYR A 307 4.89 3.74 -15.48
C TYR A 307 4.93 3.68 -17.01
N ASN A 308 5.39 4.78 -17.61
CA ASN A 308 5.66 4.89 -19.04
C ASN A 308 7.15 4.72 -19.33
N GLY A 309 7.51 4.53 -20.60
CA GLY A 309 8.89 4.37 -21.06
C GLY A 309 9.42 2.93 -20.95
N ASP A 310 10.68 2.71 -21.33
CA ASP A 310 11.26 1.36 -21.43
C ASP A 310 12.20 1.00 -20.26
N GLU A 311 12.68 1.99 -19.51
CA GLU A 311 13.62 1.78 -18.39
C GLU A 311 12.89 1.51 -17.06
N LYS A 312 12.12 0.42 -17.03
CA LYS A 312 11.34 0.02 -15.84
C LYS A 312 12.08 -1.04 -15.02
N VAL A 313 12.21 -0.79 -13.73
CA VAL A 313 12.69 -1.76 -12.74
C VAL A 313 11.54 -2.58 -12.16
N HIS A 314 10.37 -1.95 -11.99
CA HIS A 314 9.16 -2.55 -11.45
C HIS A 314 8.14 -2.87 -12.54
N ASN A 315 7.12 -3.67 -12.20
CA ASN A 315 5.96 -3.88 -13.09
C ASN A 315 5.38 -2.55 -13.57
N SER A 316 4.99 -2.50 -14.85
CA SER A 316 4.52 -1.26 -15.47
C SER A 316 3.24 -0.72 -14.86
N SER A 317 2.37 -1.61 -14.40
CA SER A 317 1.08 -1.23 -13.85
C SER A 317 0.53 -2.29 -12.87
N PRO A 318 -0.47 -1.92 -12.04
CA PRO A 318 -1.13 -2.85 -11.10
C PRO A 318 -1.77 -4.07 -11.79
N GLU A 319 -2.17 -3.92 -13.06
CA GLU A 319 -2.77 -4.97 -13.88
C GLU A 319 -1.80 -6.12 -14.23
N ARG A 320 -0.50 -5.96 -13.96
CA ARG A 320 0.48 -7.06 -14.09
C ARG A 320 0.10 -8.28 -13.24
N PHE A 321 -0.61 -8.07 -12.14
CA PHE A 321 -1.03 -9.11 -11.20
C PHE A 321 -2.53 -9.38 -11.33
N ALA A 322 -2.93 -10.34 -12.17
CA ALA A 322 -4.33 -10.71 -12.35
C ALA A 322 -4.83 -11.67 -11.25
N ASN A 323 -3.92 -12.31 -10.53
CA ASN A 323 -4.20 -13.19 -9.41
C ASN A 323 -2.96 -13.32 -8.51
N LEU A 324 -3.08 -14.05 -7.40
CA LEU A 324 -1.97 -14.28 -6.48
C LEU A 324 -0.77 -15.00 -7.15
N ALA A 325 -1.01 -15.98 -8.02
CA ALA A 325 0.06 -16.74 -8.66
C ALA A 325 0.92 -15.86 -9.58
N ASP A 326 0.35 -14.83 -10.23
CA ASP A 326 1.11 -13.86 -11.01
C ASP A 326 2.10 -13.07 -10.15
N LEU A 327 1.69 -12.67 -8.93
CA LEU A 327 2.55 -11.97 -7.97
C LEU A 327 3.69 -12.88 -7.51
N GLU A 328 3.36 -14.11 -7.13
CA GLU A 328 4.34 -15.08 -6.66
C GLU A 328 5.34 -15.45 -7.76
N ASN A 329 4.86 -15.67 -8.99
CA ASN A 329 5.72 -15.95 -10.13
C ASN A 329 6.61 -14.76 -10.50
N TYR A 330 6.09 -13.52 -10.44
CA TYR A 330 6.88 -12.32 -10.67
C TYR A 330 8.09 -12.25 -9.71
N TYR A 331 7.86 -12.38 -8.40
CA TYR A 331 8.94 -12.30 -7.42
C TYR A 331 9.85 -13.52 -7.45
N LYS A 332 9.34 -14.72 -7.77
CA LYS A 332 10.17 -15.91 -8.02
C LYS A 332 11.17 -15.65 -9.15
N ASN A 333 10.70 -15.21 -10.31
CA ASN A 333 11.54 -14.97 -11.49
C ASN A 333 12.46 -13.76 -11.32
N LEU A 334 12.01 -12.71 -10.61
CA LEU A 334 12.84 -11.59 -10.22
C LEU A 334 14.04 -12.08 -9.38
N PHE A 335 13.78 -12.86 -8.32
CA PHE A 335 14.85 -13.34 -7.45
C PHE A 335 15.73 -14.38 -8.12
N ASP A 336 15.24 -15.19 -9.06
CA ASP A 336 16.07 -16.03 -9.91
C ASP A 336 17.16 -15.21 -10.62
N LEU A 337 16.80 -14.06 -11.19
CA LEU A 337 17.77 -13.13 -11.78
C LEU A 337 18.71 -12.56 -10.72
N ILE A 338 18.20 -12.05 -9.61
CA ILE A 338 19.03 -11.46 -8.55
C ILE A 338 20.07 -12.46 -8.03
N TYR A 339 19.71 -13.73 -7.84
CA TYR A 339 20.66 -14.78 -7.44
C TYR A 339 21.71 -15.08 -8.50
N VAL A 340 21.36 -15.08 -9.79
CA VAL A 340 22.33 -15.23 -10.89
C VAL A 340 23.32 -14.05 -10.94
N LEU A 341 22.83 -12.82 -10.74
CA LEU A 341 23.69 -11.63 -10.69
C LEU A 341 24.62 -11.66 -9.48
N ASP A 342 24.13 -12.10 -8.32
CA ASP A 342 24.96 -12.31 -7.12
C ASP A 342 26.03 -13.38 -7.35
N LEU A 343 25.71 -14.48 -8.05
CA LEU A 343 26.71 -15.51 -8.41
C LEU A 343 27.81 -14.93 -9.30
N ALA A 344 27.47 -14.15 -10.33
CA ALA A 344 28.45 -13.49 -11.20
C ALA A 344 29.31 -12.48 -10.43
N GLU A 345 28.69 -11.69 -9.56
CA GLU A 345 29.41 -10.73 -8.72
C GLU A 345 30.32 -11.41 -7.69
N ALA A 346 29.91 -12.55 -7.12
CA ALA A 346 30.75 -13.34 -6.24
C ALA A 346 32.03 -13.84 -6.94
N LYS A 347 31.93 -14.29 -8.20
CA LYS A 347 33.11 -14.65 -9.02
C LYS A 347 34.03 -13.45 -9.21
N ALA A 348 33.48 -12.27 -9.48
CA ALA A 348 34.27 -11.06 -9.60
C ALA A 348 34.95 -10.65 -8.28
N ILE A 349 34.27 -10.77 -7.14
CA ILE A 349 34.86 -10.55 -5.81
C ILE A 349 36.02 -11.52 -5.58
N ILE A 350 35.86 -12.81 -5.90
CA ILE A 350 36.91 -13.83 -5.74
C ILE A 350 38.12 -13.51 -6.64
N ALA A 351 37.89 -13.05 -7.87
CA ALA A 351 38.97 -12.70 -8.80
C ALA A 351 39.70 -11.40 -8.42
N LYS A 352 38.98 -10.39 -7.89
CA LYS A 352 39.53 -9.04 -7.62
C LYS A 352 39.98 -8.83 -6.18
N LYS A 353 39.39 -9.55 -5.22
CA LYS A 353 39.71 -9.48 -3.78
C LYS A 353 39.66 -8.07 -3.18
N SER A 354 38.80 -7.20 -3.71
CA SER A 354 38.66 -5.81 -3.24
C SER A 354 37.35 -5.63 -2.45
N THR A 355 37.43 -4.85 -1.36
CA THR A 355 36.28 -4.55 -0.47
C THR A 355 35.58 -3.23 -0.79
N GLU A 356 36.06 -2.46 -1.76
CA GLU A 356 35.67 -1.05 -1.99
C GLU A 356 34.15 -0.83 -2.07
N ASN A 357 33.42 -1.81 -2.62
CA ASN A 357 31.98 -1.74 -2.86
C ASN A 357 31.13 -2.56 -1.88
N TYR A 358 31.69 -3.02 -0.76
CA TYR A 358 31.01 -3.93 0.16
C TYR A 358 31.08 -3.47 1.62
N GLN A 359 30.12 -3.95 2.41
CA GLN A 359 30.03 -3.78 3.85
C GLN A 359 29.68 -5.12 4.51
N LYS A 360 29.96 -5.22 5.81
CA LYS A 360 29.50 -6.32 6.65
C LYS A 360 28.21 -5.93 7.35
N LEU A 361 27.23 -6.82 7.32
CA LEU A 361 25.99 -6.67 8.08
C LEU A 361 26.10 -7.44 9.40
N GLU A 362 25.82 -6.78 10.52
CA GLU A 362 25.81 -7.38 11.85
C GLU A 362 24.57 -6.96 12.64
N LEU A 363 24.20 -7.75 13.65
CA LEU A 363 23.13 -7.37 14.58
C LEU A 363 23.70 -6.61 15.78
N SER A 364 22.93 -5.66 16.31
CA SER A 364 23.19 -5.08 17.63
C SER A 364 23.24 -6.17 18.71
N LYS A 365 24.03 -5.95 19.77
CA LYS A 365 24.35 -7.00 20.76
C LYS A 365 23.14 -7.52 21.54
N ASP A 366 22.28 -6.64 22.03
CA ASP A 366 21.26 -6.99 23.02
C ASP A 366 19.83 -6.75 22.57
N GLY A 367 18.91 -7.53 23.14
CA GLY A 367 17.46 -7.37 23.00
C GLY A 367 16.78 -8.36 22.06
N TYR A 368 15.46 -8.51 22.25
CA TYR A 368 14.60 -9.29 21.34
C TYR A 368 14.54 -8.65 19.95
N ALA A 369 14.42 -7.33 19.89
CA ALA A 369 14.39 -6.55 18.65
C ALA A 369 15.78 -5.98 18.37
N LYS A 370 16.59 -6.69 17.57
CA LYS A 370 17.95 -6.27 17.21
C LYS A 370 17.94 -5.43 15.93
N LYS A 371 18.83 -4.45 15.87
CA LYS A 371 19.00 -3.56 14.71
C LYS A 371 20.07 -4.12 13.78
N ASP A 372 19.94 -3.88 12.47
CA ASP A 372 21.02 -4.15 11.53
C ASP A 372 22.05 -3.02 11.61
N ILE A 373 23.33 -3.37 11.57
CA ILE A 373 24.48 -2.46 11.60
C ILE A 373 25.35 -2.75 10.38
N LEU A 374 25.60 -1.72 9.56
CA LEU A 374 26.53 -1.76 8.42
C LEU A 374 27.92 -1.31 8.86
N ASN A 375 28.86 -2.24 8.85
CA ASN A 375 30.26 -2.01 9.19
C ASN A 375 31.15 -2.01 7.94
N ASN A 376 32.18 -1.18 7.97
CA ASN A 376 33.20 -1.19 6.93
C ASN A 376 34.01 -2.49 7.03
N LEU A 377 34.43 -3.01 5.87
CA LEU A 377 35.32 -4.16 5.76
C LEU A 377 36.78 -3.72 5.65
N GLN A 378 37.69 -4.59 6.01
CA GLN A 378 39.12 -4.48 5.74
C GLN A 378 39.49 -5.38 4.55
N ASN A 379 40.44 -4.97 3.71
CA ASN A 379 40.86 -5.78 2.55
C ASN A 379 41.27 -7.21 2.93
N SER A 380 41.85 -7.40 4.12
CA SER A 380 42.20 -8.71 4.67
C SER A 380 41.00 -9.65 4.81
N ASP A 381 39.79 -9.12 5.01
CA ASP A 381 38.56 -9.92 5.15
C ASP A 381 38.26 -10.70 3.85
N PHE A 382 38.68 -10.17 2.69
CA PHE A 382 38.38 -10.75 1.38
C PHE A 382 39.44 -11.73 0.89
N ASN A 383 40.65 -11.70 1.45
CA ASN A 383 41.72 -12.64 1.09
C ASN A 383 41.27 -14.10 1.24
N SER A 384 40.52 -14.39 2.32
CA SER A 384 39.99 -15.71 2.64
C SER A 384 38.71 -16.11 1.88
N ILE A 385 38.10 -15.21 1.11
CA ILE A 385 36.83 -15.49 0.42
C ILE A 385 37.10 -16.31 -0.84
N SER A 386 36.67 -17.56 -0.86
CA SER A 386 36.91 -18.49 -1.97
C SER A 386 35.64 -18.94 -2.68
N SER A 387 34.48 -18.66 -2.08
CA SER A 387 33.18 -19.11 -2.56
C SER A 387 32.09 -18.09 -2.25
N ILE A 388 30.91 -18.25 -2.85
CA ILE A 388 29.74 -17.46 -2.45
C ILE A 388 29.28 -17.80 -1.03
N ASN A 389 29.48 -19.04 -0.57
CA ASN A 389 29.17 -19.45 0.80
C ASN A 389 29.98 -18.66 1.82
N ASP A 390 31.25 -18.34 1.50
CA ASP A 390 32.08 -17.48 2.34
C ASP A 390 31.49 -16.06 2.50
N LEU A 391 30.88 -15.52 1.45
CA LEU A 391 30.19 -14.22 1.47
C LEU A 391 28.91 -14.29 2.31
N VAL A 392 28.15 -15.39 2.19
CA VAL A 392 26.94 -15.66 2.98
C VAL A 392 27.31 -15.71 4.47
N ASP A 393 28.28 -16.54 4.85
CA ASP A 393 28.65 -16.77 6.25
C ASP A 393 29.23 -15.52 6.93
N ARG A 394 29.85 -14.63 6.15
CA ARG A 394 30.36 -13.36 6.63
C ARG A 394 29.32 -12.24 6.60
N ASN A 395 28.10 -12.50 6.12
CA ASN A 395 27.02 -11.52 5.95
C ASN A 395 27.45 -10.29 5.15
N ILE A 396 28.12 -10.52 4.02
CA ILE A 396 28.57 -9.45 3.13
C ILE A 396 27.37 -8.91 2.35
N VAL A 397 27.31 -7.58 2.22
CA VAL A 397 26.32 -6.85 1.43
C VAL A 397 27.02 -5.75 0.63
N GLY A 398 26.37 -5.26 -0.42
CA GLY A 398 26.87 -4.11 -1.18
C GLY A 398 26.82 -2.81 -0.35
N SER A 399 27.84 -1.97 -0.49
CA SER A 399 27.84 -0.63 0.12
C SER A 399 26.63 0.19 -0.33
N GLY A 400 25.92 0.80 0.63
CA GLY A 400 24.71 1.57 0.37
C GLY A 400 23.44 0.72 0.16
N VAL A 401 23.43 -0.55 0.59
CA VAL A 401 22.27 -1.45 0.48
C VAL A 401 20.99 -0.90 1.13
N GLY A 402 21.11 0.00 2.12
CA GLY A 402 19.97 0.66 2.76
C GLY A 402 19.49 1.94 2.08
N GLY A 403 19.96 2.24 0.87
CA GLY A 403 19.54 3.40 0.06
C GLY A 403 19.86 4.77 0.68
N SER A 404 20.69 4.81 1.73
CA SER A 404 21.04 6.04 2.46
C SER A 404 22.41 5.91 3.12
N TRP A 405 22.93 7.03 3.63
CA TRP A 405 24.18 7.06 4.41
C TRP A 405 24.04 6.51 5.84
N LYS A 406 22.83 6.10 6.25
CA LYS A 406 22.60 5.52 7.57
C LYS A 406 23.32 4.18 7.68
N ARG A 407 23.81 3.87 8.89
CA ARG A 407 24.51 2.61 9.19
C ARG A 407 23.73 1.70 10.14
N GLU A 408 22.65 2.20 10.75
CA GLU A 408 21.86 1.47 11.73
C GLU A 408 20.37 1.48 11.34
N PHE A 409 19.74 0.30 11.41
CA PHE A 409 18.39 0.09 10.87
C PHE A 409 17.53 -0.73 11.85
N GLY A 410 16.64 -0.04 12.56
CA GLY A 410 15.69 -0.63 13.51
C GLY A 410 14.30 -0.93 12.91
N HIS A 411 13.26 -0.91 13.76
CA HIS A 411 11.95 -1.50 13.46
C HIS A 411 10.79 -0.51 13.34
N ASN A 412 11.07 0.78 13.15
CA ASN A 412 10.06 1.82 12.94
C ASN A 412 10.62 3.02 12.17
N ASN A 413 10.91 2.84 10.90
CA ASN A 413 11.65 3.80 10.10
C ASN A 413 11.39 3.64 8.60
N TYR A 414 11.46 4.78 7.92
CA TYR A 414 11.46 4.89 6.47
C TYR A 414 12.80 4.39 5.92
N ILE A 415 12.89 3.09 5.64
CA ILE A 415 14.06 2.45 5.03
C ILE A 415 13.65 1.76 3.74
N MET A 416 14.56 1.77 2.79
CA MET A 416 14.48 1.03 1.53
C MET A 416 15.62 0.00 1.48
N VAL A 417 15.40 -1.13 0.82
CA VAL A 417 16.46 -2.08 0.46
C VAL A 417 16.75 -1.92 -1.02
N ASN A 418 18.00 -1.67 -1.38
CA ASN A 418 18.40 -1.53 -2.78
C ASN A 418 18.40 -2.90 -3.47
N LEU A 419 17.62 -3.05 -4.54
CA LEU A 419 17.46 -4.30 -5.30
C LEU A 419 18.76 -4.73 -6.00
N PHE A 420 19.59 -3.77 -6.42
CA PHE A 420 20.78 -4.00 -7.24
C PHE A 420 22.09 -3.95 -6.45
N LYS A 421 22.04 -3.75 -5.13
CA LYS A 421 23.17 -4.06 -4.25
C LYS A 421 23.08 -5.53 -3.85
N PRO A 422 24.17 -6.31 -3.97
CA PRO A 422 24.13 -7.71 -3.55
C PRO A 422 23.85 -7.82 -2.05
N TYR A 423 23.11 -8.85 -1.68
CA TYR A 423 22.74 -9.15 -0.30
C TYR A 423 23.04 -10.62 -0.05
N PHE A 424 24.32 -10.94 0.20
CA PHE A 424 24.81 -12.32 0.16
C PHE A 424 24.36 -13.13 1.37
N GLY A 425 24.40 -12.58 2.58
CA GLY A 425 23.92 -13.24 3.80
C GLY A 425 22.63 -12.65 4.32
N LEU A 426 21.79 -13.47 4.96
CA LEU A 426 20.60 -13.02 5.69
C LEU A 426 20.85 -13.18 7.19
N LEU A 427 20.76 -12.08 7.95
CA LEU A 427 20.92 -12.14 9.39
C LEU A 427 19.71 -12.80 10.06
N GLU A 428 20.01 -13.50 11.14
CA GLU A 428 19.04 -14.22 11.95
C GLU A 428 19.29 -13.89 13.41
N ASN A 429 18.25 -13.44 14.13
CA ASN A 429 18.28 -13.37 15.58
C ASN A 429 17.61 -14.62 16.17
N LYS A 430 18.40 -15.54 16.73
CA LYS A 430 17.87 -16.78 17.31
C LYS A 430 16.94 -16.57 18.51
N GLU A 431 17.15 -15.46 19.22
CA GLU A 431 16.42 -15.10 20.45
C GLU A 431 15.34 -14.03 20.21
N GLY A 432 15.12 -13.62 18.97
CA GLY A 432 14.15 -12.59 18.64
C GLY A 432 14.12 -12.27 17.15
N ILE A 433 14.07 -11.00 16.78
CA ILE A 433 13.96 -10.54 15.39
C ILE A 433 15.20 -9.77 14.95
N SER A 434 15.57 -9.91 13.68
CA SER A 434 16.58 -9.13 12.97
C SER A 434 16.09 -7.72 12.60
N GLY A 435 17.00 -6.86 12.13
CA GLY A 435 16.73 -5.44 11.91
C GLY A 435 15.89 -5.13 10.69
N GLY A 436 15.66 -3.84 10.45
CA GLY A 436 14.74 -3.35 9.42
C GLY A 436 15.16 -3.65 7.97
N LEU A 437 16.45 -3.80 7.68
CA LEU A 437 16.93 -4.21 6.35
C LEU A 437 16.74 -5.71 6.16
N SER A 438 17.20 -6.50 7.14
CA SER A 438 17.11 -7.96 7.12
C SER A 438 15.66 -8.42 7.07
N PHE A 439 14.77 -7.75 7.83
CA PHE A 439 13.33 -7.97 7.79
C PHE A 439 12.76 -7.85 6.38
N ARG A 440 12.99 -6.73 5.70
CA ARG A 440 12.44 -6.48 4.35
C ARG A 440 13.05 -7.43 3.33
N ARG A 441 14.38 -7.59 3.32
CA ARG A 441 15.05 -8.46 2.37
C ARG A 441 14.58 -9.91 2.50
N THR A 442 14.54 -10.42 3.72
CA THR A 442 14.10 -11.80 4.01
C THR A 442 12.64 -12.00 3.62
N ALA A 443 11.75 -11.04 3.89
CA ALA A 443 10.34 -11.13 3.52
C ALA A 443 10.14 -11.37 2.01
N PHE A 444 10.89 -10.66 1.16
CA PHE A 444 10.81 -10.82 -0.29
C PHE A 444 11.50 -12.10 -0.80
N GLU A 445 12.59 -12.56 -0.16
CA GLU A 445 13.19 -13.86 -0.50
C GLU A 445 12.27 -15.03 -0.13
N LEU A 446 11.53 -14.91 0.97
CA LEU A 446 10.51 -15.88 1.37
C LEU A 446 9.29 -15.83 0.47
N LEU A 447 8.86 -14.65 0.00
CA LEU A 447 7.85 -14.52 -1.05
C LEU A 447 8.26 -15.27 -2.32
N ALA A 448 9.52 -15.10 -2.76
CA ALA A 448 10.02 -15.72 -3.97
C ALA A 448 10.09 -17.26 -3.89
N GLU A 449 10.41 -17.83 -2.73
CA GLU A 449 10.52 -19.29 -2.55
C GLU A 449 9.19 -19.96 -2.17
N LYS A 450 8.38 -19.33 -1.32
CA LYS A 450 7.20 -19.95 -0.69
C LYS A 450 5.88 -19.21 -0.93
N GLY A 451 5.90 -18.12 -1.68
CA GLY A 451 4.70 -17.34 -1.98
C GLY A 451 4.27 -16.42 -0.83
N TYR A 452 3.16 -15.71 -1.06
CA TYR A 452 2.70 -14.65 -0.14
C TYR A 452 2.22 -15.25 1.18
N TYR A 453 1.31 -16.23 1.11
CA TYR A 453 0.75 -16.87 2.32
C TYR A 453 1.62 -18.01 2.86
N GLY A 454 2.48 -18.61 2.05
CA GLY A 454 3.37 -19.70 2.47
C GLY A 454 4.70 -19.24 3.04
N GLY A 455 5.21 -18.07 2.62
CA GLY A 455 6.51 -17.55 3.05
C GLY A 455 6.44 -16.18 3.70
N MET A 456 5.95 -15.19 2.96
CA MET A 456 6.00 -13.79 3.40
C MET A 456 5.13 -13.53 4.63
N VAL A 457 3.82 -13.80 4.57
CA VAL A 457 2.87 -13.52 5.66
C VAL A 457 3.27 -14.20 6.97
N PRO A 458 3.63 -15.50 7.03
CA PRO A 458 4.13 -16.11 8.26
C PRO A 458 5.34 -15.39 8.86
N TYR A 459 6.22 -14.83 8.02
CA TYR A 459 7.42 -14.09 8.44
C TYR A 459 7.18 -12.64 8.85
N ILE A 460 6.25 -11.95 8.22
CA ILE A 460 6.01 -10.52 8.50
C ILE A 460 4.87 -10.29 9.50
N SER A 461 4.08 -11.30 9.84
CA SER A 461 2.96 -11.17 10.78
C SER A 461 3.24 -11.75 12.16
N ALA A 462 2.33 -11.49 13.10
CA ALA A 462 2.34 -12.09 14.44
C ALA A 462 1.87 -13.56 14.45
N LYS A 463 1.67 -14.22 13.29
CA LYS A 463 1.25 -15.63 13.22
C LYS A 463 2.12 -16.53 14.10
N SER A 464 3.44 -16.37 14.02
CA SER A 464 4.40 -17.11 14.85
C SER A 464 4.31 -16.82 16.35
N ASN A 465 3.82 -15.64 16.74
CA ASN A 465 3.55 -15.30 18.14
C ASN A 465 2.23 -15.91 18.65
N GLN A 466 1.38 -16.44 17.78
CA GLN A 466 0.12 -17.09 18.14
C GLN A 466 0.24 -18.62 18.21
N GLU A 467 1.33 -19.20 17.70
CA GLU A 467 1.60 -20.64 17.78
C GLU A 467 1.77 -21.13 19.22
N ILE A 468 1.15 -22.26 19.56
CA ILE A 468 1.20 -22.86 20.90
C ILE A 468 2.34 -23.87 21.00
N ASN A 469 2.62 -24.60 19.91
CA ASN A 469 3.61 -25.66 19.88
C ASN A 469 4.94 -25.14 19.32
N VAL A 470 5.74 -24.51 20.19
CA VAL A 470 7.10 -24.08 19.84
C VAL A 470 8.08 -25.20 20.23
N PRO A 471 8.92 -25.68 19.30
CA PRO A 471 9.88 -26.72 19.62
C PRO A 471 10.84 -26.33 20.74
N GLU A 472 11.31 -27.32 21.50
CA GLU A 472 12.28 -27.11 22.57
C GLU A 472 13.56 -26.42 22.06
N GLY A 473 14.06 -25.45 22.83
CA GLY A 473 15.23 -24.64 22.48
C GLY A 473 14.99 -23.54 21.43
N VAL A 474 13.77 -23.41 20.89
CA VAL A 474 13.40 -22.34 19.94
C VAL A 474 12.64 -21.22 20.66
N VAL A 475 13.07 -19.97 20.48
CA VAL A 475 12.39 -18.82 21.07
C VAL A 475 11.15 -18.44 20.25
N LYS A 476 9.99 -18.42 20.90
CA LYS A 476 8.72 -18.09 20.24
C LYS A 476 8.74 -16.74 19.52
N GLY A 477 8.46 -16.78 18.23
CA GLY A 477 8.41 -15.60 17.35
C GLY A 477 9.78 -15.10 16.85
N SER A 478 10.86 -15.79 17.21
CA SER A 478 12.19 -15.46 16.71
C SER A 478 12.35 -15.79 15.23
N ASP A 479 13.38 -15.26 14.59
CA ASP A 479 13.70 -15.58 13.19
C ASP A 479 13.86 -17.09 12.98
N SER A 480 14.53 -17.79 13.90
CA SER A 480 14.67 -19.26 13.86
C SER A 480 13.33 -19.97 13.96
N HIS A 481 12.43 -19.48 14.82
CA HIS A 481 11.09 -20.05 14.96
C HIS A 481 10.32 -19.95 13.64
N VAL A 482 10.32 -18.77 13.02
CA VAL A 482 9.57 -18.56 11.79
C VAL A 482 10.17 -19.34 10.62
N LEU A 483 11.49 -19.41 10.51
CA LEU A 483 12.16 -20.24 9.51
C LEU A 483 11.67 -21.69 9.60
N ARG A 484 11.64 -22.25 10.81
CA ARG A 484 11.17 -23.62 11.05
C ARG A 484 9.68 -23.78 10.79
N MET A 485 8.85 -22.79 11.10
CA MET A 485 7.43 -22.82 10.72
C MET A 485 7.22 -22.90 9.20
N ILE A 486 8.06 -22.21 8.42
CA ILE A 486 7.91 -22.15 6.95
C ILE A 486 8.49 -23.39 6.26
N PHE A 487 9.60 -23.92 6.76
CA PHE A 487 10.37 -24.97 6.08
C PHE A 487 10.49 -26.29 6.84
N GLY A 488 9.94 -26.39 8.05
CA GLY A 488 10.20 -27.52 8.94
C GLY A 488 11.70 -27.63 9.23
N ASP A 489 12.23 -28.85 9.22
CA ASP A 489 13.64 -29.13 9.53
C ASP A 489 14.58 -29.00 8.32
N LYS A 490 14.10 -28.50 7.17
CA LYS A 490 14.89 -28.41 5.94
C LYS A 490 16.11 -27.49 6.10
N TYR A 491 15.99 -26.40 6.84
CA TYR A 491 17.07 -25.42 7.05
C TYR A 491 17.26 -25.18 8.55
N LYS A 492 18.52 -25.15 9.00
CA LYS A 492 18.84 -24.87 10.41
C LYS A 492 19.04 -23.38 10.68
N SER A 493 19.28 -22.60 9.63
CA SER A 493 19.50 -21.16 9.69
C SER A 493 19.11 -20.48 8.39
N PHE A 494 18.93 -19.15 8.42
CA PHE A 494 18.75 -18.37 7.19
C PHE A 494 19.99 -18.40 6.29
N SER A 495 21.19 -18.62 6.84
CA SER A 495 22.41 -18.87 6.04
C SER A 495 22.27 -20.16 5.21
N ASP A 496 21.79 -21.26 5.81
CA ASP A 496 21.58 -22.52 5.08
C ASP A 496 20.53 -22.36 3.97
N PHE A 497 19.43 -21.66 4.27
CA PHE A 497 18.43 -21.30 3.27
C PHE A 497 19.06 -20.54 2.09
N LYS A 498 19.84 -19.50 2.39
CA LYS A 498 20.48 -18.64 1.40
C LYS A 498 21.48 -19.39 0.52
N LYS A 499 22.30 -20.28 1.11
CA LYS A 499 23.22 -21.17 0.37
C LYS A 499 22.47 -22.11 -0.56
N ASP A 500 21.36 -22.70 -0.10
CA ASP A 500 20.51 -23.55 -0.95
C ASP A 500 19.87 -22.75 -2.10
N MET A 501 19.49 -21.48 -1.87
CA MET A 501 18.98 -20.62 -2.94
C MET A 501 20.01 -20.39 -4.03
N TYR A 502 21.26 -20.10 -3.67
CA TYR A 502 22.36 -19.98 -4.64
C TYR A 502 22.63 -21.28 -5.37
N LYS A 503 22.76 -22.40 -4.64
CA LYS A 503 22.99 -23.73 -5.22
C LYS A 503 21.94 -24.10 -6.27
N LYS A 504 20.65 -23.90 -5.98
CA LYS A 504 19.55 -24.16 -6.92
C LYS A 504 19.64 -23.37 -8.23
N ARG A 505 20.26 -22.19 -8.23
CA ARG A 505 20.46 -21.38 -9.45
C ARG A 505 21.77 -21.74 -10.13
N GLU A 506 22.81 -22.06 -9.36
CA GLU A 506 24.07 -22.59 -9.87
C GLU A 506 23.85 -23.85 -10.73
N GLU A 507 23.01 -24.78 -10.25
CA GLU A 507 22.61 -26.00 -10.97
C GLU A 507 21.84 -25.74 -12.29
N LYS A 508 21.38 -24.50 -12.54
CA LYS A 508 20.62 -24.10 -13.72
C LYS A 508 21.37 -23.16 -14.65
N LEU A 509 22.61 -22.77 -14.34
CA LEU A 509 23.34 -21.78 -15.13
C LEU A 509 23.58 -22.21 -16.58
N ASN A 510 23.73 -23.52 -16.82
CA ASN A 510 23.81 -24.10 -18.16
C ASN A 510 22.50 -23.99 -18.97
N LYS A 511 21.38 -23.67 -18.32
CA LYS A 511 20.07 -23.43 -18.94
C LYS A 511 19.74 -21.94 -19.06
N LEU A 512 20.65 -21.03 -18.69
CA LEU A 512 20.41 -19.60 -18.80
C LEU A 512 20.10 -19.22 -20.26
N LYS A 513 18.97 -18.55 -20.48
CA LYS A 513 18.58 -18.07 -21.81
C LYS A 513 19.55 -16.96 -22.25
N PRO A 514 20.07 -16.99 -23.50
CA PRO A 514 20.88 -15.90 -24.02
C PRO A 514 20.13 -14.57 -23.98
N PHE A 515 20.81 -13.45 -23.76
CA PHE A 515 20.21 -12.12 -23.82
C PHE A 515 21.25 -11.05 -24.18
N SER A 516 20.79 -9.84 -24.46
CA SER A 516 21.66 -8.70 -24.71
C SER A 516 21.18 -7.47 -23.96
N PHE A 517 22.09 -6.56 -23.69
CA PHE A 517 21.79 -5.27 -23.06
C PHE A 517 22.77 -4.20 -23.53
N THR A 518 22.35 -2.95 -23.45
CA THR A 518 23.22 -1.80 -23.76
C THR A 518 23.94 -1.35 -22.50
N TYR A 519 25.27 -1.21 -22.59
CA TYR A 519 26.10 -0.67 -21.52
C TYR A 519 27.21 0.19 -22.12
N ARG A 520 27.31 1.44 -21.66
CA ARG A 520 28.26 2.45 -22.18
C ARG A 520 28.24 2.56 -23.71
N ASN A 521 27.03 2.67 -24.27
CA ASN A 521 26.78 2.75 -25.73
C ASN A 521 27.25 1.54 -26.55
N GLN A 522 27.48 0.39 -25.91
CA GLN A 522 27.82 -0.85 -26.57
C GLN A 522 26.81 -1.94 -26.23
N THR A 523 26.38 -2.70 -27.24
CA THR A 523 25.58 -3.91 -27.02
C THR A 523 26.48 -5.01 -26.48
N LYS A 524 26.16 -5.53 -25.30
CA LYS A 524 26.79 -6.71 -24.71
C LYS A 524 25.89 -7.92 -24.96
N GLN A 525 26.46 -8.99 -25.49
CA GLN A 525 25.79 -10.26 -25.75
C GLN A 525 26.19 -11.25 -24.66
N ILE A 526 25.20 -11.91 -24.07
CA ILE A 526 25.37 -12.94 -23.05
C ILE A 526 24.77 -14.21 -23.60
N ASN A 527 25.62 -15.19 -23.92
CA ASN A 527 25.18 -16.51 -24.38
C ASN A 527 25.20 -17.53 -23.24
N THR A 528 26.16 -17.40 -22.32
CA THR A 528 26.32 -18.28 -21.17
C THR A 528 26.58 -17.49 -19.87
N PHE A 529 26.66 -18.20 -18.74
CA PHE A 529 27.01 -17.56 -17.47
C PHE A 529 28.47 -17.09 -17.43
N GLU A 530 29.38 -17.75 -18.14
CA GLU A 530 30.79 -17.35 -18.24
C GLU A 530 30.94 -15.95 -18.88
N ASP A 531 30.05 -15.60 -19.82
CA ASP A 531 30.00 -14.24 -20.39
C ASP A 531 29.62 -13.20 -19.32
N LEU A 532 28.68 -13.54 -18.43
CA LEU A 532 28.32 -12.68 -17.29
C LEU A 532 29.50 -12.51 -16.33
N GLU A 533 30.12 -13.61 -15.92
CA GLU A 533 31.29 -13.61 -15.03
C GLU A 533 32.37 -12.66 -15.57
N LYS A 534 32.73 -12.81 -16.85
CA LYS A 534 33.74 -11.97 -17.50
C LYS A 534 33.39 -10.48 -17.43
N ILE A 535 32.14 -10.12 -17.76
CA ILE A 535 31.73 -8.71 -17.76
C ILE A 535 31.74 -8.12 -16.34
N PHE A 536 31.33 -8.88 -15.33
CA PHE A 536 31.41 -8.44 -13.93
C PHE A 536 32.86 -8.26 -13.47
N ILE A 537 33.78 -9.14 -13.86
CA ILE A 537 35.22 -9.00 -13.57
C ILE A 537 35.81 -7.76 -14.23
N GLU A 538 35.49 -7.52 -15.51
CA GLU A 538 35.98 -6.35 -16.27
C GLU A 538 35.43 -5.02 -15.75
N ASN A 539 34.21 -5.02 -15.18
CA ASN A 539 33.51 -3.82 -14.74
C ASN A 539 33.27 -3.80 -13.22
N PHE A 540 34.16 -4.43 -12.45
CA PHE A 540 34.00 -4.64 -11.00
C PHE A 540 33.73 -3.37 -10.18
N THR A 541 34.23 -2.22 -10.61
CA THR A 541 33.98 -0.93 -9.92
C THR A 541 32.58 -0.35 -10.17
N ASN A 542 31.83 -0.89 -11.14
CA ASN A 542 30.53 -0.37 -11.58
C ASN A 542 29.44 -1.45 -11.63
N THR A 543 29.52 -2.49 -10.76
CA THR A 543 28.58 -3.63 -10.78
C THR A 543 27.14 -3.23 -10.56
N THR A 544 26.85 -2.19 -9.76
CA THR A 544 25.47 -1.72 -9.54
C THR A 544 24.81 -1.23 -10.83
N GLU A 545 25.49 -0.40 -11.63
CA GLU A 545 24.95 0.05 -12.92
C GLU A 545 24.75 -1.14 -13.87
N LEU A 546 25.73 -2.06 -13.91
CA LEU A 546 25.65 -3.27 -14.71
C LEU A 546 24.42 -4.12 -14.35
N ARG A 547 24.17 -4.34 -13.06
CA ARG A 547 23.00 -5.08 -12.55
C ARG A 547 21.70 -4.41 -12.96
N THR A 548 21.58 -3.09 -12.82
CA THR A 548 20.41 -2.34 -13.27
C THR A 548 20.16 -2.51 -14.76
N ARG A 549 21.20 -2.37 -15.60
CA ARG A 549 21.07 -2.49 -17.06
C ARG A 549 20.68 -3.90 -17.50
N ILE A 550 21.27 -4.93 -16.89
CA ILE A 550 20.90 -6.33 -17.14
C ILE A 550 19.45 -6.57 -16.71
N HIS A 551 19.06 -6.10 -15.53
CA HIS A 551 17.69 -6.23 -15.02
C HIS A 551 16.68 -5.60 -15.98
N VAL A 552 16.86 -4.35 -16.39
CA VAL A 552 15.95 -3.68 -17.33
C VAL A 552 15.82 -4.46 -18.64
N ALA A 553 16.92 -4.99 -19.17
CA ALA A 553 16.89 -5.79 -20.40
C ALA A 553 16.13 -7.11 -20.22
N ILE A 554 16.37 -7.83 -19.12
CA ILE A 554 15.67 -9.08 -18.80
C ILE A 554 14.19 -8.82 -18.50
N HIS A 555 13.88 -7.78 -17.74
CA HIS A 555 12.53 -7.36 -17.41
C HIS A 555 11.72 -7.15 -18.68
N LYS A 556 12.28 -6.45 -19.68
CA LYS A 556 11.66 -6.28 -21.00
C LYS A 556 11.55 -7.61 -21.76
N LYS A 557 12.62 -8.40 -21.80
CA LYS A 557 12.67 -9.66 -22.57
C LYS A 557 11.71 -10.74 -22.05
N THR A 558 11.43 -10.74 -20.75
CA THR A 558 10.61 -11.76 -20.08
C THR A 558 9.17 -11.31 -19.84
N ASP A 559 8.73 -10.24 -20.51
CA ASP A 559 7.45 -9.58 -20.31
C ASP A 559 7.17 -9.31 -18.82
N GLU A 560 8.04 -8.53 -18.19
CA GLU A 560 7.99 -8.19 -16.76
C GLU A 560 8.04 -9.44 -15.87
N HIS A 561 9.06 -10.27 -16.05
CA HIS A 561 9.29 -11.51 -15.29
C HIS A 561 8.09 -12.49 -15.32
N ARG A 562 7.26 -12.47 -16.37
CA ARG A 562 6.28 -13.55 -16.61
C ARG A 562 6.99 -14.84 -16.92
N GLU A 563 8.04 -14.75 -17.72
CA GLU A 563 8.84 -15.89 -18.13
C GLU A 563 10.09 -16.07 -17.27
N SER A 564 10.46 -17.33 -17.08
CA SER A 564 11.74 -17.71 -16.48
C SER A 564 12.91 -17.30 -17.37
N ILE A 565 14.02 -16.89 -16.74
CA ILE A 565 15.31 -16.66 -17.40
C ILE A 565 16.04 -17.95 -17.78
N PHE A 566 15.54 -19.11 -17.34
CA PHE A 566 16.09 -20.42 -17.67
C PHE A 566 15.20 -21.14 -18.69
N ASN A 567 15.81 -21.93 -19.57
CA ASN A 567 15.11 -22.93 -20.36
C ASN A 567 14.58 -24.06 -19.47
N SER A 568 13.48 -24.69 -19.90
CA SER A 568 12.83 -25.79 -19.17
C SER A 568 13.73 -27.00 -18.97
#